data_AF-A0A520RSB0-F1
#
_entry.id   AF-A0A520RSB0-F1
#
_cell.length_a   1.000
_cell.length_b   1.000
_cell.length_c   1.000
_cell.angle_alpha   90.00
_cell.angle_beta   90.00
_cell.angle_gamma   90.00
#
_symmetry.space_group_name_H-M   'P 1'
#
loop_
_entity.id
_entity.type
_entity.pdbx_description
1 polymer ?
#
loop_
_entity_poly.entity_id
_entity_poly.type
_entity_poly.pdbx_seq_one_letter_code
_entity_poly.pdbx_strand_id
1 'polypeptide(L)'
;MKRTASGFTLVELLVVLAITSILASMMAAGISFAKGHSKSMVCVSNLKQLGLASQMYWDDNAQQTFPFSSSRDEKGQSYWFGWLGAGLEGKRKLDRTSGAIWHYLGGSGVQTCPSFRYQDPSYKPKAMSASYGYGYNLHLTGFNAGISGLQKGGLLMSQVSSASSTALFADSAQINDFQRPASPDQPMIEEFYFVSRGSAMYANGHFRHHRRAQTVFCDGHVSPETPENGTTDYRLPDAGVARLRADVLIP
;
A
#
# COMPACT_ATOMS: atom_id res chain seq x y z
N MET A 1 56.44 41.97 -17.35
CA MET A 1 56.46 40.50 -17.18
C MET A 1 55.28 39.90 -17.93
N LYS A 2 55.51 39.24 -19.08
CA LYS A 2 54.44 38.58 -19.85
C LYS A 2 54.03 37.30 -19.12
N ARG A 3 52.79 37.23 -18.62
CA ARG A 3 52.21 35.99 -18.10
C ARG A 3 51.92 35.07 -19.29
N THR A 4 52.69 34.00 -19.44
CA THR A 4 52.35 32.90 -20.35
C THR A 4 51.19 32.13 -19.71
N ALA A 5 49.97 32.37 -20.17
CA ALA A 5 48.83 31.55 -19.78
C ALA A 5 49.01 30.16 -20.43
N SER A 6 49.16 29.11 -19.63
CA SER A 6 49.07 27.74 -20.12
C SER A 6 47.63 27.49 -20.56
N GLY A 7 47.42 27.34 -21.87
CA GLY A 7 46.12 27.00 -22.43
C GLY A 7 45.77 25.54 -22.13
N PHE A 8 44.52 25.29 -21.76
CA PHE A 8 44.00 23.94 -21.59
C PHE A 8 43.93 23.24 -22.96
N THR A 9 44.55 22.07 -23.07
CA THR A 9 44.59 21.33 -24.33
C THR A 9 43.27 20.58 -24.57
N LEU A 10 42.99 20.28 -25.84
CA LEU A 10 41.80 19.52 -26.22
C LEU A 10 41.79 18.12 -25.61
N VAL A 11 42.96 17.51 -25.44
CA VAL A 11 43.13 16.19 -24.82
C VAL A 11 42.80 16.24 -23.32
N GLU A 12 43.27 17.27 -22.60
CA GLU A 12 42.95 17.45 -21.18
C GLU A 12 41.44 17.61 -20.96
N LEU A 13 40.76 18.37 -21.82
CA LEU A 13 39.29 18.51 -21.76
C LEU A 13 38.57 17.19 -22.02
N LEU A 14 39.06 16.42 -22.98
CA LEU A 14 38.44 15.15 -23.35
C LEU A 14 38.58 14.10 -22.23
N VAL A 15 39.75 14.04 -21.58
CA VAL A 15 39.97 13.15 -20.42
C VAL A 15 39.07 13.55 -19.24
N VAL A 16 38.91 14.84 -18.95
CA VAL A 16 38.04 15.31 -17.87
C VAL A 16 36.57 14.97 -18.15
N LEU A 17 36.09 15.19 -19.38
CA LEU A 17 34.73 14.80 -19.75
C LEU A 17 34.52 13.28 -19.70
N ALA A 18 35.52 12.49 -20.11
CA ALA A 18 35.47 11.04 -19.99
C ALA A 18 35.36 10.60 -18.51
N ILE A 19 36.20 11.13 -17.61
CA ILE A 19 36.16 10.77 -16.19
C ILE A 19 34.85 11.25 -15.53
N THR A 20 34.40 12.47 -15.81
CA THR A 20 33.13 12.99 -15.24
C THR A 20 31.92 12.19 -15.71
N SER A 21 31.87 11.75 -16.97
CA SER A 21 30.78 10.90 -17.47
C SER A 21 30.75 9.52 -16.80
N ILE A 22 31.92 8.90 -16.58
CA ILE A 22 32.03 7.64 -15.84
C ILE A 22 31.53 7.82 -14.40
N LEU A 23 32.01 8.84 -13.69
CA LEU A 23 31.61 9.10 -12.30
C LEU A 23 30.10 9.41 -12.20
N ALA A 24 29.58 10.25 -13.08
CA ALA A 24 28.15 10.59 -13.12
C ALA A 24 27.27 9.35 -13.36
N SER A 25 27.71 8.40 -14.20
CA SER A 25 26.98 7.16 -14.45
C SER A 25 26.81 6.30 -13.20
N MET A 26 27.85 6.20 -12.36
CA MET A 26 27.81 5.45 -11.10
C MET A 26 26.90 6.11 -10.06
N MET A 27 26.91 7.44 -9.98
CA MET A 27 26.04 8.22 -9.08
C MET A 27 24.56 8.09 -9.47
N ALA A 28 24.25 8.08 -10.76
CA ALA A 28 22.88 7.95 -11.26
C ALA A 28 22.22 6.63 -10.80
N ALA A 29 22.95 5.51 -10.85
CA ALA A 29 22.48 4.22 -10.35
C ALA A 29 22.22 4.25 -8.83
N GLY A 30 23.13 4.87 -8.06
CA GLY A 30 22.99 5.00 -6.59
C GLY A 30 21.77 5.81 -6.15
N ILE A 31 21.45 6.90 -6.85
CA ILE A 31 20.30 7.77 -6.53
C ILE A 31 18.97 7.02 -6.68
N SER A 32 18.85 6.16 -7.70
CA SER A 32 17.61 5.40 -7.96
C SER A 32 17.32 4.40 -6.82
N PHE A 33 18.36 3.72 -6.32
CA PHE A 33 18.24 2.83 -5.17
C PHE A 33 17.87 3.60 -3.90
N ALA A 34 18.56 4.71 -3.61
CA ALA A 34 18.29 5.55 -2.44
C ALA A 34 16.86 6.10 -2.45
N LYS A 35 16.34 6.50 -3.62
CA LYS A 35 14.96 6.97 -3.79
C LYS A 35 13.95 5.87 -3.50
N GLY A 36 14.20 4.63 -3.95
CA GLY A 36 13.36 3.47 -3.62
C GLY A 36 13.29 3.20 -2.12
N HIS A 37 14.46 3.23 -1.44
CA HIS A 37 14.54 3.06 0.01
C HIS A 37 13.83 4.19 0.77
N SER A 38 14.00 5.45 0.35
CA SER A 38 13.30 6.60 0.94
C SER A 38 11.78 6.46 0.85
N LYS A 39 11.24 6.08 -0.31
CA LYS A 39 9.81 5.80 -0.46
C LYS A 39 9.33 4.67 0.46
N SER A 40 10.15 3.63 0.63
CA SER A 40 9.86 2.55 1.59
C SER A 40 9.78 3.04 3.02
N MET A 41 10.69 3.94 3.45
CA MET A 41 10.66 4.52 4.79
C MET A 41 9.40 5.35 5.05
N VAL A 42 8.91 6.10 4.05
CA VAL A 42 7.61 6.78 4.15
C VAL A 42 6.48 5.78 4.37
N CYS A 43 6.51 4.64 3.67
CA CYS A 43 5.49 3.61 3.83
C CYS A 43 5.51 2.96 5.22
N VAL A 44 6.71 2.71 5.75
CA VAL A 44 6.89 2.24 7.13
C VAL A 44 6.34 3.25 8.14
N SER A 45 6.62 4.56 7.93
CA SER A 45 6.09 5.62 8.80
C SER A 45 4.56 5.68 8.77
N ASN A 46 3.97 5.62 7.57
CA ASN A 46 2.52 5.56 7.38
C ASN A 46 1.89 4.38 8.14
N LEU A 47 2.47 3.18 7.97
CA LEU A 47 1.99 1.96 8.63
C LEU A 47 2.13 2.03 10.16
N LYS A 48 3.22 2.60 10.68
CA LYS A 48 3.36 2.85 12.13
C LYS A 48 2.27 3.76 12.67
N GLN A 49 1.94 4.83 11.94
CA GLN A 49 0.88 5.75 12.35
C GLN A 49 -0.52 5.10 12.28
N LEU A 50 -0.78 4.27 11.26
CA LEU A 50 -2.00 3.47 11.18
C LEU A 50 -2.09 2.48 12.36
N GLY A 51 -0.98 1.82 12.71
CA GLY A 51 -0.90 0.93 13.87
C GLY A 51 -1.18 1.65 15.18
N LEU A 52 -0.52 2.77 15.44
CA LEU A 52 -0.74 3.59 16.64
C LEU A 52 -2.18 4.08 16.74
N ALA A 53 -2.74 4.61 15.65
CA ALA A 53 -4.13 5.06 15.62
C ALA A 53 -5.13 3.92 15.87
N SER A 54 -4.79 2.70 15.44
CA SER A 54 -5.61 1.52 15.71
C SER A 54 -5.56 1.12 17.18
N GLN A 55 -4.39 1.19 17.82
CA GLN A 55 -4.26 0.93 19.26
C GLN A 55 -5.07 1.93 20.09
N MET A 56 -4.96 3.22 19.77
CA MET A 56 -5.78 4.25 20.42
C MET A 56 -7.28 4.01 20.22
N TYR A 57 -7.70 3.58 19.01
CA TYR A 57 -9.08 3.19 18.77
C TYR A 57 -9.50 2.02 19.67
N TRP A 58 -8.69 0.97 19.78
CA TRP A 58 -9.02 -0.20 20.61
C TRP A 58 -9.15 0.17 22.07
N ASP A 59 -8.25 1.02 22.58
CA ASP A 59 -8.30 1.52 23.96
C ASP A 59 -9.62 2.25 24.26
N ASP A 60 -10.09 3.09 23.33
CA ASP A 60 -11.35 3.82 23.46
C ASP A 60 -12.60 2.97 23.20
N ASN A 61 -12.46 1.79 22.55
CA ASN A 61 -13.57 0.95 22.10
C ASN A 61 -13.55 -0.45 22.75
N ALA A 62 -13.20 -0.52 24.04
CA ALA A 62 -13.23 -1.75 24.84
C ALA A 62 -12.45 -2.92 24.21
N GLN A 63 -11.28 -2.61 23.64
CA GLN A 63 -10.39 -3.54 22.95
C GLN A 63 -11.01 -4.22 21.73
N GLN A 64 -12.03 -3.61 21.12
CA GLN A 64 -12.62 -4.09 19.87
C GLN A 64 -11.94 -3.45 18.66
N THR A 65 -11.60 -4.26 17.66
CA THR A 65 -11.10 -3.76 16.38
C THR A 65 -12.19 -2.99 15.62
N PHE A 66 -11.80 -2.06 14.74
CA PHE A 66 -12.77 -1.32 13.94
C PHE A 66 -13.29 -2.18 12.77
N PRO A 67 -14.54 -1.97 12.33
CA PRO A 67 -15.09 -2.66 11.18
C PRO A 67 -14.41 -2.21 9.88
N PHE A 68 -14.32 -3.12 8.91
CA PHE A 68 -13.85 -2.78 7.55
C PHE A 68 -14.77 -1.79 6.85
N SER A 69 -16.08 -1.89 7.10
CA SER A 69 -17.11 -0.98 6.60
C SER A 69 -18.27 -0.87 7.58
N SER A 70 -18.89 0.30 7.69
CA SER A 70 -19.90 0.59 8.73
C SER A 70 -21.28 0.98 8.19
N SER A 71 -21.34 1.85 7.17
CA SER A 71 -22.60 2.35 6.60
C SER A 71 -22.57 2.33 5.08
N ARG A 72 -23.72 2.04 4.46
CA ARG A 72 -23.93 2.08 3.01
C ARG A 72 -25.30 2.66 2.71
N ASP A 73 -25.35 3.62 1.80
CA ASP A 73 -26.58 4.21 1.28
C ASP A 73 -26.50 4.31 -0.25
N GLU A 74 -27.48 5.00 -0.86
CA GLU A 74 -27.51 5.25 -2.30
C GLU A 74 -26.36 6.16 -2.78
N LYS A 75 -25.78 6.95 -1.87
CA LYS A 75 -24.75 7.95 -2.17
C LYS A 75 -23.35 7.39 -2.04
N GLY A 76 -23.12 6.33 -1.27
CA GLY A 76 -21.80 5.73 -1.06
C GLY A 76 -21.73 4.70 0.07
N GLN A 77 -20.50 4.36 0.44
CA GLN A 77 -20.19 3.42 1.51
C GLN A 77 -18.99 3.90 2.34
N SER A 78 -19.10 3.78 3.66
CA SER A 78 -18.03 4.08 4.61
C SER A 78 -17.18 2.85 4.84
N TYR A 79 -15.87 3.01 4.64
CA TYR A 79 -14.83 2.02 4.91
C TYR A 79 -13.89 2.53 6.01
N TRP A 80 -12.98 1.67 6.49
CA TRP A 80 -11.96 2.06 7.47
C TRP A 80 -11.15 3.31 7.04
N PHE A 81 -10.92 3.46 5.74
CA PHE A 81 -10.11 4.56 5.17
C PHE A 81 -10.89 5.85 4.90
N GLY A 82 -12.23 5.81 4.95
CA GLY A 82 -13.07 6.95 4.56
C GLY A 82 -14.39 6.57 3.91
N TRP A 83 -15.17 7.59 3.59
CA TRP A 83 -16.40 7.46 2.81
C TRP A 83 -16.09 7.50 1.31
N LEU A 84 -16.55 6.49 0.59
CA LEU A 84 -16.42 6.36 -0.86
C LEU A 84 -17.78 6.52 -1.52
N GLY A 85 -17.94 7.56 -2.33
CA GLY A 85 -19.16 7.83 -3.07
C GLY A 85 -19.50 6.77 -4.11
N ALA A 86 -20.78 6.60 -4.38
CA ALA A 86 -21.30 5.78 -5.44
C ALA A 86 -20.98 6.37 -6.82
N GLY A 87 -21.08 5.54 -7.86
CA GLY A 87 -20.87 5.94 -9.26
C GLY A 87 -19.73 5.18 -9.95
N LEU A 88 -19.33 5.70 -11.11
CA LEU A 88 -18.29 5.12 -11.94
C LEU A 88 -16.92 5.19 -11.26
N GLU A 89 -16.17 4.08 -11.29
CA GLU A 89 -14.79 4.07 -10.79
C GLU A 89 -13.92 5.11 -11.51
N GLY A 90 -12.98 5.67 -10.77
CA GLY A 90 -12.15 6.81 -11.18
C GLY A 90 -12.85 8.16 -11.06
N LYS A 91 -14.18 8.20 -10.90
CA LYS A 91 -14.97 9.42 -10.70
C LYS A 91 -15.64 9.51 -9.32
N ARG A 92 -15.53 8.47 -8.50
CA ARG A 92 -16.08 8.46 -7.14
C ARG A 92 -15.39 9.51 -6.28
N LYS A 93 -16.16 10.22 -5.47
CA LYS A 93 -15.63 11.09 -4.42
C LYS A 93 -15.12 10.23 -3.27
N LEU A 94 -13.94 10.56 -2.75
CA LEU A 94 -13.37 9.92 -1.58
C LEU A 94 -13.18 10.98 -0.50
N ASP A 95 -13.82 10.77 0.64
CA ASP A 95 -13.61 11.57 1.84
C ASP A 95 -12.93 10.72 2.93
N ARG A 96 -11.64 10.97 3.13
CA ARG A 96 -10.82 10.29 4.14
C ARG A 96 -11.15 10.70 5.57
N THR A 97 -11.80 11.87 5.75
CA THR A 97 -12.11 12.40 7.08
C THR A 97 -13.19 11.58 7.80
N SER A 98 -13.98 10.84 7.03
CA SER A 98 -15.00 9.92 7.51
C SER A 98 -14.46 8.50 7.84
N GLY A 99 -13.14 8.32 7.88
CA GLY A 99 -12.52 7.01 8.15
C GLY A 99 -12.61 6.61 9.63
N ALA A 100 -12.71 5.31 9.91
CA ALA A 100 -12.92 4.77 11.26
C ALA A 100 -11.86 5.21 12.28
N ILE A 101 -10.61 5.36 11.82
CA ILE A 101 -9.47 5.77 12.65
C ILE A 101 -9.00 7.20 12.37
N TRP A 102 -9.74 7.98 11.58
CA TRP A 102 -9.31 9.32 11.15
C TRP A 102 -9.02 10.28 12.31
N HIS A 103 -9.88 10.27 13.34
CA HIS A 103 -9.72 11.11 14.53
C HIS A 103 -8.41 10.84 15.28
N TYR A 104 -7.98 9.58 15.31
CA TYR A 104 -6.74 9.15 15.97
C TYR A 104 -5.48 9.46 15.14
N LEU A 105 -5.64 9.74 13.84
CA LEU A 105 -4.54 10.15 12.96
C LEU A 105 -4.19 11.65 13.06
N GLY A 106 -4.90 12.42 13.91
CA GLY A 106 -4.63 13.84 14.12
C GLY A 106 -4.82 14.71 12.87
N GLY A 107 -5.63 14.25 11.91
CA GLY A 107 -6.02 15.04 10.73
C GLY A 107 -5.03 15.10 9.57
N SER A 108 -3.80 14.54 9.67
CA SER A 108 -2.88 14.54 8.51
C SER A 108 -1.71 13.55 8.54
N GLY A 109 -1.66 12.58 9.47
CA GLY A 109 -0.46 11.74 9.61
C GLY A 109 -0.07 10.95 8.35
N VAL A 110 -1.04 10.22 7.79
CA VAL A 110 -0.74 9.17 6.81
C VAL A 110 -0.85 9.73 5.39
N GLN A 111 0.25 9.66 4.65
CA GLN A 111 0.31 10.06 3.25
C GLN A 111 -0.08 8.90 2.33
N THR A 112 -0.47 9.19 1.10
CA THR A 112 -0.63 8.16 0.07
C THR A 112 0.73 7.50 -0.20
N CYS A 113 0.77 6.16 -0.24
CA CYS A 113 1.98 5.36 -0.46
C CYS A 113 2.76 5.83 -1.71
N PRO A 114 3.97 6.40 -1.59
CA PRO A 114 4.73 6.91 -2.75
C PRO A 114 5.37 5.80 -3.60
N SER A 115 5.33 4.54 -3.14
CA SER A 115 5.82 3.38 -3.87
C SER A 115 4.76 2.75 -4.78
N PHE A 116 3.47 3.01 -4.57
CA PHE A 116 2.44 2.58 -5.50
C PHE A 116 2.52 3.44 -6.78
N ARG A 117 2.46 2.79 -7.95
CA ARG A 117 2.63 3.45 -9.25
C ARG A 117 1.30 4.01 -9.78
N TYR A 118 0.79 5.07 -9.16
CA TYR A 118 -0.50 5.68 -9.54
C TYR A 118 -0.53 6.31 -10.95
N GLN A 119 0.63 6.53 -11.56
CA GLN A 119 0.77 7.09 -12.92
C GLN A 119 1.01 6.00 -13.98
N ASP A 120 1.04 4.73 -13.58
CA ASP A 120 1.22 3.62 -14.51
C ASP A 120 -0.01 3.50 -15.44
N PRO A 121 0.15 3.31 -16.76
CA PRO A 121 -0.98 3.11 -17.67
C PRO A 121 -1.86 1.90 -17.32
N SER A 122 -1.29 0.90 -16.62
CA SER A 122 -2.03 -0.26 -16.11
C SER A 122 -2.80 0.04 -14.83
N TYR A 123 -2.65 1.23 -14.22
CA TYR A 123 -3.38 1.60 -13.02
C TYR A 123 -4.82 1.97 -13.32
N LYS A 124 -5.74 1.29 -12.64
CA LYS A 124 -7.17 1.57 -12.66
C LYS A 124 -7.57 2.33 -11.39
N PRO A 125 -7.91 3.63 -11.46
CA PRO A 125 -8.33 4.40 -10.29
C PRO A 125 -9.73 3.97 -9.84
N LYS A 126 -9.91 3.83 -8.53
CA LYS A 126 -11.22 3.54 -7.94
C LYS A 126 -12.03 4.79 -7.62
N ALA A 127 -11.34 5.86 -7.26
CA ALA A 127 -11.89 7.18 -6.94
C ALA A 127 -11.03 8.28 -7.57
N MET A 128 -11.45 9.53 -7.45
CA MET A 128 -10.66 10.69 -7.92
C MET A 128 -9.35 10.87 -7.16
N SER A 129 -9.22 10.26 -5.98
CA SER A 129 -8.02 10.25 -5.17
C SER A 129 -7.74 8.85 -4.62
N ALA A 130 -6.47 8.55 -4.39
CA ALA A 130 -6.03 7.32 -3.74
C ALA A 130 -6.43 7.32 -2.25
N SER A 131 -6.70 6.14 -1.68
CA SER A 131 -7.04 6.04 -0.27
C SER A 131 -5.81 6.23 0.61
N TYR A 132 -4.93 5.23 0.65
CA TYR A 132 -3.67 5.25 1.37
C TYR A 132 -2.58 4.36 0.71
N GLY A 133 -2.98 3.34 -0.04
CA GLY A 133 -2.11 2.33 -0.63
C GLY A 133 -1.89 1.09 0.24
N TYR A 134 -2.62 1.00 1.37
CA TYR A 134 -2.58 -0.10 2.34
C TYR A 134 -3.96 -0.75 2.47
N GLY A 135 -3.98 -2.00 2.92
CA GLY A 135 -5.19 -2.79 3.09
C GLY A 135 -5.31 -3.27 4.53
N TYR A 136 -6.50 -3.12 5.09
CA TYR A 136 -6.83 -3.65 6.41
C TYR A 136 -7.05 -5.17 6.37
N ASN A 137 -6.58 -5.88 7.38
CA ASN A 137 -6.79 -7.32 7.47
C ASN A 137 -8.26 -7.66 7.76
N LEU A 138 -8.97 -8.27 6.80
CA LEU A 138 -10.39 -8.61 6.99
C LEU A 138 -10.62 -9.67 8.06
N HIS A 139 -9.63 -10.47 8.42
CA HIS A 139 -9.80 -11.46 9.50
C HIS A 139 -9.89 -10.79 10.87
N LEU A 140 -9.53 -9.51 10.99
CA LEU A 140 -9.76 -8.71 12.20
C LEU A 140 -11.17 -8.14 12.26
N THR A 141 -11.94 -8.24 11.18
CA THR A 141 -13.38 -7.98 11.19
C THR A 141 -14.11 -9.27 11.48
N GLY A 142 -15.34 -9.23 11.99
CA GLY A 142 -16.18 -10.42 12.15
C GLY A 142 -16.57 -11.05 10.81
N PHE A 143 -15.59 -11.51 10.04
CA PHE A 143 -15.73 -12.02 8.69
C PHE A 143 -16.34 -13.41 8.74
N ASN A 144 -17.60 -13.52 8.34
CA ASN A 144 -18.19 -14.78 7.91
C ASN A 144 -18.23 -14.79 6.38
N ALA A 145 -17.70 -15.86 5.79
CA ALA A 145 -17.35 -15.95 4.38
C ALA A 145 -18.52 -15.60 3.43
N GLY A 146 -18.42 -14.44 2.81
CA GLY A 146 -19.35 -13.96 1.79
C GLY A 146 -19.42 -12.43 1.83
N ILE A 147 -19.32 -11.78 0.67
CA ILE A 147 -19.49 -10.32 0.54
C ILE A 147 -20.87 -9.85 1.08
N SER A 148 -21.78 -10.80 1.34
CA SER A 148 -23.11 -10.65 1.94
C SER A 148 -23.19 -10.88 3.47
N GLY A 149 -22.08 -11.21 4.15
CA GLY A 149 -22.11 -11.75 5.53
C GLY A 149 -21.11 -11.14 6.53
N LEU A 150 -20.57 -9.94 6.29
CA LEU A 150 -19.77 -9.23 7.29
C LEU A 150 -20.60 -9.07 8.57
N GLN A 151 -20.21 -9.72 9.68
CA GLN A 151 -20.81 -9.41 10.98
C GLN A 151 -20.59 -7.93 11.27
N LYS A 152 -21.60 -7.30 11.86
CA LYS A 152 -21.50 -5.96 12.42
C LYS A 152 -20.55 -5.99 13.63
N GLY A 153 -19.26 -5.83 13.40
CA GLY A 153 -18.28 -5.64 14.47
C GLY A 153 -16.87 -6.08 14.10
N GLY A 154 -15.89 -5.53 14.81
CA GLY A 154 -14.55 -6.09 14.86
C GLY A 154 -14.43 -7.22 15.88
N LEU A 155 -13.34 -7.98 15.79
CA LEU A 155 -12.94 -8.92 16.83
C LEU A 155 -12.53 -8.20 18.11
N LEU A 156 -12.64 -8.88 19.24
CA LEU A 156 -11.97 -8.44 20.46
C LEU A 156 -10.48 -8.74 20.33
N MET A 157 -9.60 -7.85 20.78
CA MET A 157 -8.16 -8.09 20.76
C MET A 157 -7.74 -9.31 21.60
N SER A 158 -8.55 -9.71 22.59
CA SER A 158 -8.38 -10.97 23.33
C SER A 158 -8.60 -12.23 22.48
N GLN A 159 -9.23 -12.11 21.31
CA GLN A 159 -9.41 -13.20 20.34
C GLN A 159 -8.26 -13.27 19.33
N VAL A 160 -7.33 -12.29 19.35
CA VAL A 160 -6.11 -12.33 18.54
C VAL A 160 -5.06 -13.11 19.30
N SER A 161 -4.74 -14.31 18.82
CA SER A 161 -3.86 -15.28 19.50
C SER A 161 -2.44 -14.73 19.69
N SER A 162 -1.95 -13.94 18.74
CA SER A 162 -0.61 -13.37 18.78
C SER A 162 -0.53 -12.02 18.04
N ALA A 163 -0.59 -10.93 18.79
CA ALA A 163 -0.57 -9.58 18.24
C ALA A 163 0.72 -9.26 17.43
N SER A 164 1.85 -9.90 17.78
CA SER A 164 3.13 -9.72 17.08
C SER A 164 3.28 -10.57 15.83
N SER A 165 2.33 -11.46 15.51
CA SER A 165 2.36 -12.24 14.27
C SER A 165 1.10 -12.06 13.42
N THR A 166 0.07 -11.39 13.93
CA THR A 166 -1.11 -11.02 13.16
C THR A 166 -0.94 -9.64 12.53
N ALA A 167 -0.97 -9.60 11.20
CA ALA A 167 -0.96 -8.37 10.42
C ALA A 167 -2.25 -7.58 10.65
N LEU A 168 -2.07 -6.28 10.84
CA LEU A 168 -3.14 -5.30 10.98
C LEU A 168 -3.40 -4.59 9.65
N PHE A 169 -2.35 -4.03 9.04
CA PHE A 169 -2.38 -3.51 7.68
C PHE A 169 -1.17 -3.97 6.89
N ALA A 170 -1.31 -4.05 5.58
CA ALA A 170 -0.18 -4.31 4.69
C ALA A 170 -0.31 -3.52 3.38
N ASP A 171 0.79 -3.39 2.65
CA ASP A 171 0.74 -2.96 1.25
C ASP A 171 -0.20 -3.85 0.45
N SER A 172 -1.19 -3.24 -0.20
CA SER A 172 -2.27 -3.95 -0.88
C SER A 172 -2.52 -3.41 -2.29
N ALA A 173 -2.89 -4.33 -3.18
CA ALA A 173 -3.32 -4.05 -4.53
C ALA A 173 -4.06 -5.28 -5.05
N GLN A 174 -4.90 -5.10 -6.06
CA GLN A 174 -5.57 -6.21 -6.73
C GLN A 174 -5.35 -6.08 -8.24
N ILE A 175 -5.31 -7.22 -8.95
CA ILE A 175 -5.47 -7.22 -10.40
C ILE A 175 -6.95 -7.36 -10.72
N ASN A 176 -7.50 -6.36 -11.40
CA ASN A 176 -8.86 -6.35 -11.88
C ASN A 176 -8.86 -6.72 -13.37
N ASP A 177 -9.72 -7.64 -13.76
CA ASP A 177 -9.89 -8.13 -15.13
C ASP A 177 -11.38 -8.24 -15.50
N PHE A 178 -12.29 -7.76 -14.67
CA PHE A 178 -13.74 -7.95 -14.87
C PHE A 178 -14.49 -6.63 -14.97
N GLN A 179 -13.93 -5.55 -14.42
CA GLN A 179 -14.60 -4.26 -14.34
C GLN A 179 -13.88 -3.22 -15.18
N ARG A 180 -14.61 -2.68 -16.16
CA ARG A 180 -14.11 -1.63 -17.07
C ARG A 180 -13.45 -0.46 -16.30
N PRO A 181 -12.36 0.12 -16.82
CA PRO A 181 -11.73 -0.17 -18.12
C PRO A 181 -10.96 -1.49 -18.20
N ALA A 182 -10.78 -2.21 -17.09
CA ALA A 182 -10.17 -3.54 -17.12
C ALA A 182 -11.09 -4.59 -17.75
N SER A 183 -10.47 -5.61 -18.33
CA SER A 183 -11.13 -6.77 -18.94
C SER A 183 -10.20 -7.99 -18.88
N PRO A 184 -10.67 -9.21 -19.22
CA PRO A 184 -9.80 -10.39 -19.23
C PRO A 184 -8.61 -10.25 -20.18
N ASP A 185 -8.80 -9.53 -21.29
CA ASP A 185 -7.75 -9.24 -22.28
C ASP A 185 -6.86 -8.06 -21.91
N GLN A 186 -7.33 -7.19 -20.99
CA GLN A 186 -6.61 -6.02 -20.51
C GLN A 186 -6.72 -5.92 -18.98
N PRO A 187 -6.02 -6.79 -18.23
CA PRO A 187 -5.99 -6.72 -16.79
C PRO A 187 -5.30 -5.43 -16.33
N MET A 188 -5.76 -4.87 -15.23
CA MET A 188 -5.27 -3.62 -14.67
C MET A 188 -5.02 -3.75 -13.17
N ILE A 189 -3.97 -3.11 -12.66
CA ILE A 189 -3.72 -3.04 -11.23
C ILE A 189 -4.57 -1.94 -10.61
N GLU A 190 -5.17 -2.21 -9.46
CA GLU A 190 -5.87 -1.21 -8.66
C GLU A 190 -5.38 -1.19 -7.23
N GLU A 191 -5.45 -0.02 -6.61
CA GLU A 191 -5.32 0.09 -5.16
C GLU A 191 -6.48 -0.67 -4.53
N PHE A 192 -6.18 -1.41 -3.47
CA PHE A 192 -7.17 -2.22 -2.79
C PHE A 192 -7.14 -2.01 -1.28
N TYR A 193 -8.29 -2.06 -0.65
CA TYR A 193 -8.46 -1.54 0.71
C TYR A 193 -8.42 -2.62 1.78
N PHE A 194 -8.17 -3.87 1.41
CA PHE A 194 -8.03 -4.94 2.38
C PHE A 194 -7.04 -6.00 1.93
N VAL A 195 -6.56 -6.75 2.92
CA VAL A 195 -5.84 -8.01 2.73
C VAL A 195 -6.61 -9.14 3.37
N SER A 196 -6.66 -10.29 2.72
CA SER A 196 -7.39 -11.45 3.23
C SER A 196 -6.97 -12.73 2.51
N ARG A 197 -7.27 -13.87 3.14
CA ARG A 197 -7.08 -15.20 2.53
C ARG A 197 -8.21 -15.57 1.56
N GLY A 198 -9.38 -14.95 1.73
CA GLY A 198 -10.67 -15.46 1.24
C GLY A 198 -10.99 -15.29 -0.25
N SER A 199 -10.22 -14.50 -1.00
CA SER A 199 -10.44 -14.41 -2.45
C SER A 199 -9.59 -15.45 -3.17
N ALA A 200 -10.15 -16.64 -3.36
CA ALA A 200 -9.49 -17.71 -4.11
C ALA A 200 -9.07 -17.26 -5.53
N MET A 201 -9.75 -16.26 -6.11
CA MET A 201 -9.47 -15.71 -7.44
C MET A 201 -8.61 -14.45 -7.48
N TYR A 202 -8.41 -13.73 -6.37
CA TYR A 202 -7.68 -12.45 -6.40
C TYR A 202 -6.76 -12.30 -5.20
N ALA A 203 -5.47 -12.35 -5.46
CA ALA A 203 -4.46 -11.88 -4.52
C ALA A 203 -4.67 -10.39 -4.20
N ASN A 204 -4.44 -10.00 -2.95
CA ASN A 204 -4.64 -8.63 -2.49
C ASN A 204 -3.42 -8.01 -1.75
N GLY A 205 -2.31 -8.74 -1.64
CA GLY A 205 -1.03 -8.21 -1.14
C GLY A 205 -0.18 -7.66 -2.29
N HIS A 206 0.59 -6.59 -2.02
CA HIS A 206 1.41 -5.93 -3.04
C HIS A 206 2.86 -5.78 -2.58
N PHE A 207 3.75 -6.51 -3.24
CA PHE A 207 5.16 -6.69 -2.88
C PHE A 207 6.06 -5.64 -3.55
N ARG A 208 5.71 -4.36 -3.35
CA ARG A 208 6.28 -3.20 -4.07
C ARG A 208 7.64 -2.70 -3.57
N HIS A 209 8.14 -3.23 -2.45
CA HIS A 209 9.39 -2.81 -1.82
C HIS A 209 10.47 -3.89 -1.97
N HIS A 210 11.13 -3.95 -3.13
CA HIS A 210 12.10 -5.02 -3.44
C HIS A 210 11.53 -6.44 -3.23
N ARG A 211 10.33 -6.70 -3.78
CA ARG A 211 9.59 -7.97 -3.64
C ARG A 211 9.18 -8.29 -2.19
N ARG A 212 9.03 -7.24 -1.37
CA ARG A 212 8.44 -7.30 -0.03
C ARG A 212 7.23 -6.36 0.06
N ALA A 213 6.28 -6.73 0.89
CA ALA A 213 5.18 -5.88 1.32
C ALA A 213 5.50 -5.34 2.72
N GLN A 214 5.39 -4.04 2.95
CA GLN A 214 5.46 -3.51 4.31
C GLN A 214 4.16 -3.84 5.03
N THR A 215 4.28 -4.38 6.24
CA THR A 215 3.15 -4.85 7.05
C THR A 215 3.31 -4.34 8.47
N VAL A 216 2.27 -3.72 9.02
CA VAL A 216 2.17 -3.43 10.46
C VAL A 216 1.37 -4.52 11.14
N PHE A 217 1.84 -4.97 12.29
CA PHE A 217 1.22 -6.02 13.10
C PHE A 217 0.37 -5.41 14.20
N CYS A 218 -0.48 -6.22 14.83
CA CYS A 218 -1.40 -5.75 15.86
C CYS A 218 -0.69 -5.16 17.09
N ASP A 219 0.56 -5.55 17.38
CA ASP A 219 1.38 -4.91 18.43
C ASP A 219 2.00 -3.56 18.01
N GLY A 220 1.83 -3.15 16.75
CA GLY A 220 2.30 -1.87 16.18
C GLY A 220 3.68 -1.91 15.54
N HIS A 221 4.43 -3.02 15.59
CA HIS A 221 5.69 -3.10 14.87
C HIS A 221 5.46 -3.26 13.35
N VAL A 222 6.44 -2.82 12.55
CA VAL A 222 6.39 -2.94 11.08
C VAL A 222 7.50 -3.87 10.62
N SER A 223 7.16 -4.87 9.82
CA SER A 223 8.10 -5.82 9.23
C SER A 223 7.81 -6.02 7.73
N PRO A 224 8.85 -6.16 6.89
CA PRO A 224 8.69 -6.49 5.48
C PRO A 224 8.35 -7.98 5.28
N GLU A 225 7.20 -8.27 4.69
CA GLU A 225 6.69 -9.61 4.44
C GLU A 225 6.97 -10.12 3.02
N THR A 226 7.07 -11.44 2.88
CA THR A 226 7.30 -12.14 1.61
C THR A 226 5.98 -12.68 1.05
N PRO A 227 5.85 -12.80 -0.28
CA PRO A 227 4.66 -13.42 -0.85
C PRO A 227 4.57 -14.90 -0.46
N GLU A 228 3.35 -15.40 -0.36
CA GLU A 228 3.10 -16.84 -0.33
C GLU A 228 3.56 -17.46 -1.65
N ASN A 229 4.35 -18.54 -1.58
CA ASN A 229 4.97 -19.14 -2.76
C ASN A 229 3.92 -19.59 -3.78
N GLY A 230 4.15 -19.28 -5.05
CA GLY A 230 3.25 -19.69 -6.15
C GLY A 230 1.93 -18.93 -6.23
N THR A 231 1.78 -17.82 -5.50
CA THR A 231 0.54 -17.04 -5.47
C THR A 231 0.60 -15.71 -6.22
N THR A 232 1.69 -15.45 -6.94
CA THR A 232 1.81 -14.29 -7.83
C THR A 232 0.66 -14.29 -8.83
N ASP A 233 0.00 -13.15 -8.96
CA ASP A 233 -1.11 -13.00 -9.89
C ASP A 233 -0.61 -13.15 -11.34
N TYR A 234 -1.11 -14.19 -12.02
CA TYR A 234 -0.64 -14.54 -13.36
C TYR A 234 -1.08 -13.55 -14.43
N ARG A 235 -2.09 -12.72 -14.16
CA ARG A 235 -2.64 -11.76 -15.12
C ARG A 235 -1.72 -10.56 -15.33
N LEU A 236 -1.01 -10.15 -14.28
CA LEU A 236 0.03 -9.11 -14.33
C LEU A 236 1.21 -9.51 -13.41
N PRO A 237 2.08 -10.44 -13.85
CA PRO A 237 3.15 -10.99 -12.99
C PRO A 237 4.15 -9.93 -12.48
N ASP A 238 4.42 -8.91 -13.30
CA ASP A 238 5.37 -7.83 -12.98
C ASP A 238 4.79 -6.76 -12.06
N ALA A 239 3.47 -6.79 -11.82
CA ALA A 239 2.79 -5.85 -10.92
C ALA A 239 3.09 -6.15 -9.44
N GLY A 240 3.70 -7.30 -9.12
CA GLY A 240 4.07 -7.65 -7.75
C GLY A 240 2.87 -7.92 -6.84
N VAL A 241 1.73 -8.33 -7.39
CA VAL A 241 0.54 -8.70 -6.63
C VAL A 241 0.58 -10.20 -6.34
N ALA A 242 0.46 -10.58 -5.07
CA ALA A 242 0.43 -11.97 -4.63
C ALA A 242 -0.28 -12.09 -3.27
N ARG A 243 -0.44 -13.30 -2.73
CA ARG A 243 -1.02 -13.47 -1.40
C ARG A 243 0.01 -13.21 -0.32
N LEU A 244 -0.42 -12.60 0.78
CA LEU A 244 0.30 -12.67 2.04
C LEU A 244 0.16 -14.07 2.62
N ARG A 245 1.15 -14.49 3.41
CA ARG A 245 1.13 -15.80 4.05
C ARG A 245 -0.03 -15.89 5.04
N ALA A 246 -0.67 -17.05 5.10
CA ALA A 246 -1.87 -17.24 5.89
C ALA A 246 -1.63 -17.12 7.41
N ASP A 247 -0.47 -17.55 7.89
CA ASP A 247 -0.03 -17.45 9.29
C ASP A 247 0.11 -16.01 9.78
N VAL A 248 0.37 -15.07 8.86
CA VAL A 248 0.45 -13.64 9.16
C VAL A 248 -0.93 -12.97 9.15
N LEU A 249 -1.92 -13.55 8.46
CA LEU A 249 -3.25 -12.93 8.31
C LEU A 249 -4.28 -13.45 9.31
N ILE A 250 -4.18 -14.70 9.74
CA ILE A 250 -5.19 -15.33 10.59
C ILE A 250 -4.86 -15.01 12.07
N PRO A 251 -5.77 -14.35 12.82
CA PRO A 251 -5.60 -14.04 14.23
C PRO A 251 -5.63 -15.29 15.13
#